data_AF-A0A843CVF7-F1
#
_entry.id   AF-A0A843CVF7-F1
#
_cell.length_a   1.000
_cell.length_b   1.000
_cell.length_c   1.000
_cell.angle_alpha   90.00
_cell.angle_beta   90.00
_cell.angle_gamma   90.00
#
_symmetry.space_group_name_H-M   'P 1'
#
loop_
_entity.id
_entity.type
_entity.pdbx_description
1 polymer ?
#
loop_
_entity_poly.entity_id
_entity_poly.type
_entity_poly.pdbx_seq_one_letter_code
_entity_poly.pdbx_strand_id
1 'polypeptide(L)'
;MADTVAEKKKDIPEKGAILQRDGESYAVALRMPAGIVTPDQLRRIADVSEKYNAAALKISSSQRLVIVGLKEEDIDNVWADLDMEPGAAIGMCVRSVRICPGTTFCKRAKQDSVSLGLKLESMFHGKPLPCKMKIGVSGCPFSCAEPAVRDIGFAGDAKGFKLYVGGNASNSPQVGTLVAEGLNEEQAVEITGKIIDFVIRKDSKKRLGRLIDEIGIDTFKAEVGLN
;
A
#
# COMPACT_ATOMS: atom_id res chain seq x y z
N MET A 1 -31.48 7.41 37.04
CA MET A 1 -31.17 6.54 35.89
C MET A 1 -29.87 7.03 35.34
N ALA A 2 -28.81 6.25 35.51
CA ALA A 2 -27.50 6.60 34.97
C ALA A 2 -27.56 6.32 33.46
N ASP A 3 -27.45 7.37 32.66
CA ASP A 3 -27.21 7.24 31.23
C ASP A 3 -25.87 6.53 31.05
N THR A 4 -25.91 5.22 30.87
CA THR A 4 -24.78 4.45 30.35
C THR A 4 -24.54 4.93 28.93
N VAL A 5 -23.61 5.88 28.79
CA VAL A 5 -23.06 6.27 27.49
C VAL A 5 -22.46 4.99 26.91
N ALA A 6 -23.16 4.38 25.94
CA ALA A 6 -22.66 3.22 25.23
C ALA A 6 -21.25 3.54 24.70
N GLU A 7 -20.29 2.70 25.05
CA GLU A 7 -18.90 2.90 24.69
C GLU A 7 -18.81 2.99 23.16
N LYS A 8 -18.29 4.11 22.64
CA LYS A 8 -18.19 4.30 21.19
C LYS A 8 -17.25 3.24 20.64
N LYS A 9 -17.77 2.38 19.76
CA LYS A 9 -16.98 1.43 18.98
C LYS A 9 -15.83 2.15 18.28
N LYS A 10 -14.76 1.42 18.03
CA LYS A 10 -13.54 1.91 17.36
C LYS A 10 -13.12 0.90 16.29
N ASP A 11 -12.17 1.32 15.45
CA ASP A 11 -11.41 0.40 14.61
C ASP A 11 -10.79 -0.71 15.46
N ILE A 12 -10.63 -1.90 14.87
CA ILE A 12 -10.04 -3.08 15.51
C ILE A 12 -8.81 -3.50 14.66
N PRO A 13 -7.65 -2.84 14.85
CA PRO A 13 -6.48 -3.02 13.98
C PRO A 13 -5.97 -4.46 13.92
N GLU A 14 -6.03 -5.19 15.03
CA GLU A 14 -5.62 -6.59 15.16
C GLU A 14 -6.44 -7.53 14.28
N LYS A 15 -7.71 -7.19 14.00
CA LYS A 15 -8.58 -7.90 13.06
C LYS A 15 -8.61 -7.28 11.67
N GLY A 16 -7.83 -6.23 11.44
CA GLY A 16 -7.86 -5.46 10.18
C GLY A 16 -9.22 -4.81 9.88
N ALA A 17 -10.04 -4.59 10.91
CA ALA A 17 -11.41 -4.13 10.76
C ALA A 17 -11.53 -2.63 11.04
N ILE A 18 -12.28 -1.97 10.17
CA ILE A 18 -12.43 -0.51 10.13
C ILE A 18 -13.87 -0.18 10.42
N LEU A 19 -14.12 0.58 11.48
CA LEU A 19 -15.47 1.00 11.84
C LEU A 19 -16.05 1.89 10.74
N GLN A 20 -17.28 1.62 10.34
CA GLN A 20 -17.99 2.39 9.33
C GLN A 20 -18.73 3.60 9.92
N ARG A 21 -19.24 4.45 9.03
CA ARG A 21 -19.89 5.71 9.40
C ARG A 21 -21.14 5.53 10.28
N ASP A 22 -21.80 4.38 10.17
CA ASP A 22 -22.96 4.04 11.00
C ASP A 22 -22.60 3.81 12.49
N GLY A 23 -21.31 3.60 12.80
CA GLY A 23 -20.84 3.33 14.15
C GLY A 23 -21.13 1.91 14.64
N GLU A 24 -21.62 1.03 13.77
CA GLU A 24 -22.06 -0.33 14.12
C GLU A 24 -21.36 -1.40 13.28
N SER A 25 -21.21 -1.13 11.97
CA SER A 25 -20.65 -2.08 11.01
C SER A 25 -19.17 -1.84 10.74
N TYR A 26 -18.52 -2.85 10.19
CA TYR A 26 -17.09 -2.87 9.91
C TYR A 26 -16.81 -3.12 8.43
N ALA A 27 -15.64 -2.68 7.99
CA ALA A 27 -15.08 -3.06 6.71
C ALA A 27 -13.72 -3.72 6.89
N VAL A 28 -13.43 -4.72 6.06
CA VAL A 28 -12.13 -5.40 6.00
C VAL A 28 -11.53 -5.21 4.61
N ALA A 29 -10.27 -4.79 4.57
CA ALA A 29 -9.54 -4.61 3.32
C ALA A 29 -8.64 -5.81 3.06
N LEU A 30 -8.77 -6.43 1.89
CA LEU A 30 -8.06 -7.67 1.56
C LEU A 30 -6.62 -7.38 1.11
N ARG A 31 -5.68 -8.25 1.46
CA ARG A 31 -4.35 -8.26 0.83
C ARG A 31 -4.48 -8.85 -0.58
N MET A 32 -4.17 -8.05 -1.60
CA MET A 32 -4.22 -8.46 -3.01
C MET A 32 -2.95 -7.99 -3.72
N PRO A 33 -1.86 -8.78 -3.67
CA PRO A 33 -0.58 -8.40 -4.26
C PRO A 33 -0.73 -8.08 -5.76
N ALA A 34 -0.15 -6.95 -6.17
CA ALA A 34 -0.25 -6.41 -7.53
C ALA A 34 -1.68 -6.13 -8.05
N GLY A 35 -2.71 -6.27 -7.22
CA GLY A 35 -4.10 -6.27 -7.66
C GLY A 35 -4.43 -7.41 -8.63
N ILE A 36 -3.62 -8.49 -8.62
CA ILE A 36 -3.84 -9.68 -9.43
C ILE A 36 -4.63 -10.66 -8.58
N VAL A 37 -5.70 -11.20 -9.15
CA VAL A 37 -6.62 -12.12 -8.46
C VAL A 37 -7.10 -13.18 -9.45
N THR A 38 -7.23 -14.41 -8.97
CA THR A 38 -7.77 -15.51 -9.76
C THR A 38 -9.30 -15.48 -9.77
N PRO A 39 -9.96 -16.08 -10.78
CA PRO A 39 -11.41 -16.22 -10.78
C PRO A 39 -11.96 -16.92 -9.52
N ASP A 40 -11.26 -17.94 -9.01
CA ASP A 40 -11.70 -18.66 -7.81
C ASP A 40 -11.62 -17.81 -6.54
N GLN A 41 -10.55 -17.01 -6.39
CA GLN A 41 -10.47 -16.03 -5.30
C GLN A 41 -11.59 -14.99 -5.41
N LEU A 42 -11.91 -14.50 -6.61
CA LEU A 42 -13.02 -13.56 -6.79
C LEU A 42 -14.38 -14.18 -6.45
N ARG A 43 -14.64 -15.43 -6.86
CA ARG A 43 -15.86 -16.15 -6.47
C ARG A 43 -15.94 -16.30 -4.96
N ARG A 44 -14.86 -16.75 -4.31
CA ARG A 44 -14.80 -16.89 -2.84
C ARG A 44 -15.11 -15.55 -2.15
N ILE A 45 -14.53 -14.44 -2.61
CA ILE A 45 -14.83 -13.11 -2.05
C ILE A 45 -16.32 -12.77 -2.20
N ALA A 46 -16.92 -13.07 -3.34
CA ALA A 46 -18.35 -12.85 -3.57
C ALA A 46 -19.21 -13.73 -2.63
N ASP A 47 -18.95 -15.04 -2.60
CA ASP A 47 -19.69 -16.01 -1.78
C ASP A 47 -19.64 -15.65 -0.28
N VAL A 48 -18.45 -15.28 0.23
CA VAL A 48 -18.30 -14.81 1.61
C VAL A 48 -19.05 -13.51 1.84
N SER A 49 -18.98 -12.56 0.90
CA SER A 49 -19.68 -11.28 1.04
C SER A 49 -21.20 -11.47 1.09
N GLU A 50 -21.75 -12.40 0.30
CA GLU A 50 -23.17 -12.76 0.36
C GLU A 50 -23.52 -13.48 1.67
N LYS A 51 -22.71 -14.47 2.09
CA LYS A 51 -22.92 -15.23 3.34
C LYS A 51 -23.06 -14.33 4.56
N TYR A 52 -22.25 -13.28 4.66
CA TYR A 52 -22.26 -12.35 5.79
C TYR A 52 -23.06 -11.07 5.53
N ASN A 53 -23.88 -11.04 4.47
CA ASN A 53 -24.75 -9.90 4.12
C ASN A 53 -23.97 -8.57 4.04
N ALA A 54 -22.79 -8.59 3.42
CA ALA A 54 -22.00 -7.38 3.23
C ALA A 54 -22.80 -6.33 2.44
N ALA A 55 -22.77 -5.09 2.91
CA ALA A 55 -23.46 -3.97 2.26
C ALA A 55 -22.86 -3.62 0.89
N ALA A 56 -21.54 -3.78 0.72
CA ALA A 56 -20.87 -3.52 -0.55
C ALA A 56 -19.49 -4.19 -0.66
N LEU A 57 -19.09 -4.45 -1.91
CA LEU A 57 -17.72 -4.72 -2.33
C LEU A 57 -17.13 -3.48 -3.00
N LYS A 58 -16.06 -2.92 -2.43
CA LYS A 58 -15.43 -1.68 -2.92
C LYS A 58 -14.01 -1.92 -3.41
N ILE A 59 -13.74 -1.56 -4.66
CA ILE A 59 -12.38 -1.49 -5.21
C ILE A 59 -11.71 -0.21 -4.68
N SER A 60 -10.51 -0.34 -4.11
CA SER A 60 -9.74 0.78 -3.56
C SER A 60 -8.67 1.28 -4.54
N SER A 61 -8.20 2.51 -4.31
CA SER A 61 -7.10 3.12 -5.09
C SER A 61 -5.74 2.43 -4.93
N SER A 62 -5.63 1.49 -3.99
CA SER A 62 -4.47 0.61 -3.77
C SER A 62 -4.62 -0.74 -4.49
N GLN A 63 -5.53 -0.87 -5.45
CA GLN A 63 -5.74 -2.09 -6.26
C GLN A 63 -6.15 -3.34 -5.45
N ARG A 64 -7.02 -3.15 -4.47
CA ARG A 64 -7.59 -4.25 -3.66
C ARG A 64 -9.06 -4.03 -3.37
N LEU A 65 -9.75 -5.11 -3.08
CA LEU A 65 -11.15 -5.13 -2.63
C LEU A 65 -11.26 -4.87 -1.12
N VAL A 66 -12.39 -4.29 -0.75
CA VAL A 66 -12.80 -4.03 0.63
C VAL A 66 -14.24 -4.54 0.76
N ILE A 67 -14.47 -5.41 1.73
CA ILE A 67 -15.82 -5.89 2.09
C ILE A 67 -16.35 -4.94 3.16
N VAL A 68 -17.52 -4.34 2.94
CA VAL A 68 -18.08 -3.28 3.77
C VAL A 68 -19.41 -3.72 4.37
N GLY A 69 -19.68 -3.35 5.62
CA GLY A 69 -20.99 -3.57 6.26
C GLY A 69 -21.06 -4.88 7.04
N LEU A 70 -19.93 -5.40 7.49
CA LEU A 70 -19.85 -6.63 8.27
C LEU A 70 -20.19 -6.37 9.74
N LYS A 71 -20.82 -7.33 10.42
CA LYS A 71 -21.00 -7.29 11.87
C LYS A 71 -19.68 -7.63 12.55
N GLU A 72 -19.45 -7.05 13.72
CA GLU A 72 -18.24 -7.25 14.51
C GLU A 72 -17.98 -8.71 14.89
N GLU A 73 -19.04 -9.41 15.29
CA GLU A 73 -19.03 -10.82 15.68
C GLU A 73 -18.68 -11.78 14.54
N ASP A 74 -18.91 -11.37 13.29
CA ASP A 74 -18.67 -12.19 12.10
C ASP A 74 -17.24 -12.06 11.56
N ILE A 75 -16.47 -11.07 12.01
CA ILE A 75 -15.18 -10.70 11.39
C ILE A 75 -14.19 -11.87 11.37
N ASP A 76 -14.10 -12.63 12.46
CA ASP A 76 -13.16 -13.75 12.55
C ASP A 76 -13.58 -14.90 11.61
N ASN A 77 -14.89 -15.13 11.48
CA ASN A 77 -15.43 -16.14 10.56
C ASN A 77 -15.28 -15.71 9.09
N VAL A 78 -15.44 -14.42 8.79
CA VAL A 78 -15.16 -13.84 7.47
C VAL A 78 -13.73 -14.12 7.06
N TRP A 79 -12.75 -13.90 7.95
CA TRP A 79 -11.35 -14.19 7.64
C TRP A 79 -11.07 -15.69 7.45
N ALA A 80 -11.67 -16.54 8.29
CA ALA A 80 -11.57 -17.99 8.15
C ALA A 80 -12.11 -18.50 6.81
N ASP A 81 -13.25 -17.98 6.35
CA ASP A 81 -13.85 -18.38 5.09
C ASP A 81 -13.13 -17.80 3.86
N LEU A 82 -12.58 -16.58 3.98
CA LEU A 82 -11.78 -15.98 2.89
C LEU A 82 -10.47 -16.73 2.68
N ASP A 83 -9.83 -17.18 3.77
CA ASP A 83 -8.49 -17.75 3.74
C ASP A 83 -7.53 -16.78 3.01
N MET A 84 -7.58 -15.53 3.47
CA MET A 84 -6.80 -14.39 2.98
C MET A 84 -6.29 -13.56 4.17
N GLU A 85 -5.26 -12.76 3.94
CA GLU A 85 -4.68 -11.89 4.96
C GLU A 85 -5.24 -10.45 4.93
N PRO A 86 -5.26 -9.75 6.08
CA PRO A 86 -5.57 -8.33 6.13
C PRO A 86 -4.58 -7.45 5.35
N GLY A 87 -5.10 -6.48 4.61
CA GLY A 87 -4.30 -5.56 3.80
C GLY A 87 -3.64 -4.40 4.58
N ALA A 88 -3.75 -4.32 5.91
CA ALA A 88 -3.21 -3.23 6.73
C ALA A 88 -3.73 -1.82 6.36
N ALA A 89 -5.02 -1.68 6.01
CA ALA A 89 -5.61 -0.43 5.49
C ALA A 89 -5.54 0.79 6.41
N ILE A 90 -5.53 0.60 7.73
CA ILE A 90 -5.41 1.68 8.72
C ILE A 90 -4.04 1.72 9.43
N GLY A 91 -3.20 0.71 9.24
CA GLY A 91 -1.93 0.57 9.96
C GLY A 91 -0.90 1.66 9.60
N MET A 92 -0.08 2.04 10.59
CA MET A 92 1.11 2.87 10.40
C MET A 92 2.26 1.95 9.96
N CYS A 93 2.31 1.70 8.66
CA CYS A 93 3.17 0.71 8.04
C CYS A 93 3.38 1.06 6.55
N VAL A 94 4.14 0.21 5.84
CA VAL A 94 4.07 0.14 4.38
C VAL A 94 2.70 -0.42 3.99
N ARG A 95 1.78 0.48 3.65
CA ARG A 95 0.36 0.17 3.53
C ARG A 95 -0.02 -0.53 2.22
N SER A 96 0.65 -0.17 1.13
CA SER A 96 0.33 -0.71 -0.18
C SER A 96 1.46 -0.51 -1.18
N VAL A 97 1.63 -1.51 -2.04
CA VAL A 97 2.46 -1.44 -3.25
C VAL A 97 1.51 -1.46 -4.45
N ARG A 98 1.34 -0.31 -5.12
CA ARG A 98 0.51 -0.21 -6.33
C ARG A 98 1.35 -0.56 -7.54
N ILE A 99 0.88 -1.43 -8.41
CA ILE A 99 1.68 -2.06 -9.47
C ILE A 99 0.92 -2.01 -10.78
N CYS A 100 1.57 -1.59 -11.87
CA CYS A 100 0.97 -1.67 -13.20
C CYS A 100 1.14 -3.09 -13.80
N PRO A 101 0.46 -3.42 -14.90
CA PRO A 101 0.53 -4.77 -15.47
C PRO A 101 1.91 -5.20 -16.00
N GLY A 102 2.90 -4.29 -16.08
CA GLY A 102 4.27 -4.60 -16.46
C GLY A 102 4.41 -5.22 -17.85
N THR A 103 5.58 -5.78 -18.15
CA THR A 103 5.81 -6.60 -19.36
C THR A 103 5.06 -7.93 -19.29
N THR A 104 4.57 -8.32 -18.10
CA THR A 104 3.72 -9.50 -17.90
C THR A 104 2.44 -9.42 -18.75
N PHE A 105 1.77 -8.24 -18.81
CA PHE A 105 0.50 -8.12 -19.54
C PHE A 105 0.43 -6.92 -20.51
N CYS A 106 1.26 -5.89 -20.35
CA CYS A 106 1.13 -4.65 -21.11
C CYS A 106 2.21 -4.52 -22.19
N LYS A 107 1.78 -4.41 -23.47
CA LYS A 107 2.68 -4.19 -24.62
C LYS A 107 3.51 -2.91 -24.59
N ARG A 108 3.16 -1.94 -23.75
CA ARG A 108 3.86 -0.64 -23.63
C ARG A 108 4.98 -0.67 -22.59
N ALA A 109 4.96 -1.65 -21.69
CA ALA A 109 5.94 -1.75 -20.63
C ALA A 109 7.36 -1.94 -21.19
N LYS A 110 8.33 -1.36 -20.49
CA LYS A 110 9.76 -1.49 -20.76
C LYS A 110 10.46 -2.34 -19.70
N GLN A 111 9.91 -2.37 -18.49
CA GLN A 111 10.38 -3.18 -17.38
C GLN A 111 9.23 -3.99 -16.78
N ASP A 112 9.58 -5.10 -16.13
CA ASP A 112 8.62 -5.93 -15.42
C ASP A 112 8.29 -5.36 -14.05
N SER A 113 7.23 -4.56 -13.98
CA SER A 113 6.76 -4.03 -12.70
C SER A 113 6.06 -5.06 -11.82
N VAL A 114 5.56 -6.17 -12.39
CA VAL A 114 4.85 -7.19 -11.60
C VAL A 114 5.86 -7.97 -10.76
N SER A 115 6.96 -8.42 -11.36
CA SER A 115 8.05 -9.08 -10.64
C SER A 115 8.61 -8.21 -9.50
N LEU A 116 9.07 -6.99 -9.83
CA LEU A 116 9.59 -6.06 -8.82
C LEU A 116 8.54 -5.74 -7.74
N GLY A 117 7.31 -5.45 -8.18
CA GLY A 117 6.22 -5.11 -7.28
C GLY A 117 5.89 -6.21 -6.28
N LEU A 118 5.82 -7.46 -6.72
CA LEU A 118 5.55 -8.62 -5.85
C LEU A 118 6.70 -8.85 -4.86
N LYS A 119 7.96 -8.66 -5.26
CA LYS A 119 9.11 -8.72 -4.35
C LYS A 119 9.01 -7.66 -3.25
N LEU A 120 8.74 -6.41 -3.64
CA LEU A 120 8.58 -5.30 -2.68
C LEU A 120 7.38 -5.54 -1.75
N GLU A 121 6.27 -6.04 -2.28
CA GLU A 121 5.06 -6.32 -1.51
C GLU A 121 5.31 -7.46 -0.50
N SER A 122 5.90 -8.57 -0.93
CA SER A 122 6.22 -9.70 -0.06
C SER A 122 7.21 -9.36 1.05
N MET A 123 8.18 -8.46 0.79
CA MET A 123 9.22 -8.12 1.77
C MET A 123 8.79 -7.02 2.74
N PHE A 124 7.97 -6.07 2.30
CA PHE A 124 7.75 -4.84 3.03
C PHE A 124 6.31 -4.57 3.41
N HIS A 125 5.30 -5.17 2.77
CA HIS A 125 3.90 -4.95 3.14
C HIS A 125 3.68 -5.24 4.62
N GLY A 126 2.95 -4.34 5.30
CA GLY A 126 2.67 -4.48 6.72
C GLY A 126 3.84 -4.16 7.67
N LYS A 127 5.08 -3.95 7.16
CA LYS A 127 6.23 -3.57 8.00
C LYS A 127 5.90 -2.29 8.80
N PRO A 128 5.92 -2.32 10.15
CA PRO A 128 5.57 -1.18 10.98
C PRO A 128 6.48 0.03 10.73
N LEU A 129 5.88 1.23 10.71
CA LEU A 129 6.57 2.49 10.47
C LEU A 129 5.97 3.61 11.33
N PRO A 130 6.75 4.65 11.69
CA PRO A 130 6.26 5.80 12.46
C PRO A 130 5.23 6.64 11.68
N CYS A 131 5.22 6.52 10.35
CA CYS A 131 4.27 7.13 9.46
C CYS A 131 3.84 6.15 8.37
N LYS A 132 2.70 6.43 7.74
CA LYS A 132 2.21 5.57 6.67
C LYS A 132 3.01 5.75 5.38
N MET A 133 3.38 4.64 4.74
CA MET A 133 4.14 4.64 3.49
C MET A 133 3.37 3.94 2.37
N LYS A 134 3.46 4.47 1.15
CA LYS A 134 2.91 3.87 -0.07
C LYS A 134 4.01 3.76 -1.13
N ILE A 135 4.02 2.64 -1.83
CA ILE A 135 4.95 2.36 -2.92
C ILE A 135 4.18 2.28 -4.24
N GLY A 136 4.77 2.73 -5.34
CA GLY A 136 4.21 2.57 -6.69
C GLY A 136 5.26 2.04 -7.67
N VAL A 137 4.89 1.07 -8.50
CA VAL A 137 5.78 0.47 -9.50
C VAL A 137 5.10 0.48 -10.86
N SER A 138 5.63 1.27 -11.79
CA SER A 138 5.19 1.29 -13.19
C SER A 138 6.30 0.79 -14.10
N GLY A 139 5.99 -0.08 -15.05
CA GLY A 139 6.96 -0.62 -16.01
C GLY A 139 7.29 0.32 -17.18
N CYS A 140 6.67 1.49 -17.26
CA CYS A 140 6.93 2.50 -18.30
C CYS A 140 6.59 3.93 -17.80
N PRO A 141 6.95 4.99 -18.55
CA PRO A 141 6.69 6.38 -18.15
C PRO A 141 5.21 6.80 -18.12
N PHE A 142 4.27 5.98 -18.63
CA PHE A 142 2.83 6.28 -18.56
C PHE A 142 2.22 6.22 -17.15
N SER A 143 2.99 5.78 -16.15
CA SER A 143 2.69 6.07 -14.74
C SER A 143 1.35 5.50 -14.23
N CYS A 144 0.91 4.33 -14.70
CA CYS A 144 -0.37 3.73 -14.28
C CYS A 144 -0.44 3.41 -12.76
N ALA A 145 0.70 3.20 -12.10
CA ALA A 145 0.79 3.05 -10.64
C ALA A 145 1.05 4.38 -9.89
N GLU A 146 1.18 5.47 -10.64
CA GLU A 146 1.43 6.83 -10.16
C GLU A 146 2.70 6.97 -9.29
N PRO A 147 3.87 6.40 -9.68
CA PRO A 147 5.10 6.39 -8.87
C PRO A 147 5.52 7.76 -8.34
N ALA A 148 5.35 8.83 -9.14
CA ALA A 148 5.75 10.18 -8.73
C ALA A 148 4.93 10.76 -7.56
N VAL A 149 3.78 10.16 -7.19
CA VAL A 149 2.95 10.61 -6.04
C VAL A 149 2.83 9.51 -4.97
N ARG A 150 3.88 8.70 -4.86
CA ARG A 150 4.09 7.69 -3.82
C ARG A 150 5.32 8.05 -3.01
N ASP A 151 5.39 7.57 -1.76
CA ASP A 151 6.56 7.84 -0.92
C ASP A 151 7.81 7.28 -1.58
N ILE A 152 7.70 6.08 -2.18
CA ILE A 152 8.71 5.45 -3.01
C ILE A 152 8.05 5.06 -4.33
N GLY A 153 8.62 5.50 -5.45
CA GLY A 153 8.06 5.30 -6.78
C GLY A 153 9.08 4.79 -7.76
N PHE A 154 8.77 3.72 -8.48
CA PHE A 154 9.58 3.22 -9.58
C PHE A 154 8.86 3.41 -10.92
N ALA A 155 9.55 4.01 -11.89
CA ALA A 155 9.08 4.14 -13.27
C ALA A 155 10.10 3.51 -14.23
N GLY A 156 9.69 2.48 -14.95
CA GLY A 156 10.56 1.78 -15.90
C GLY A 156 10.81 2.58 -17.17
N ASP A 157 11.99 2.41 -17.73
CA ASP A 157 12.39 2.85 -19.05
C ASP A 157 13.25 1.76 -19.75
N ALA A 158 13.89 2.09 -20.87
CA ALA A 158 14.71 1.12 -21.59
C ALA A 158 16.02 0.73 -20.86
N LYS A 159 16.49 1.55 -19.92
CA LYS A 159 17.76 1.37 -19.19
C LYS A 159 17.57 0.76 -17.80
N GLY A 160 16.36 0.82 -17.25
CA GLY A 160 16.03 0.23 -15.95
C GLY A 160 14.87 0.98 -15.29
N PHE A 161 14.85 1.02 -13.96
CA PHE A 161 13.89 1.80 -13.20
C PHE A 161 14.46 3.14 -12.75
N LYS A 162 13.65 4.19 -12.89
CA LYS A 162 13.83 5.48 -12.25
C LYS A 162 13.18 5.47 -10.87
N LEU A 163 13.90 5.97 -9.86
CA LEU A 163 13.42 6.06 -8.49
C LEU A 163 13.02 7.49 -8.14
N TYR A 164 11.75 7.66 -7.78
CA TYR A 164 11.17 8.86 -7.21
C TYR A 164 10.94 8.66 -5.71
N VAL A 165 11.23 9.68 -4.90
CA VAL A 165 11.00 9.65 -3.45
C VAL A 165 10.25 10.88 -2.95
N GLY A 166 9.50 10.71 -1.86
CA GLY A 166 8.83 11.81 -1.16
C GLY A 166 7.50 12.25 -1.77
N GLY A 167 6.98 11.55 -2.79
CA GLY A 167 5.70 11.87 -3.39
C GLY A 167 4.51 11.55 -2.48
N ASN A 168 3.44 12.33 -2.59
CA ASN A 168 2.17 12.01 -1.94
C ASN A 168 0.98 12.72 -2.61
N ALA A 169 -0.19 12.10 -2.55
CA ALA A 169 -1.46 12.66 -3.03
C ALA A 169 -2.47 12.87 -1.89
N SER A 170 -2.03 13.38 -0.73
CA SER A 170 -2.96 13.74 0.37
C SER A 170 -3.43 15.19 0.25
N ASN A 171 -3.99 15.74 1.33
CA ASN A 171 -4.38 17.15 1.47
C ASN A 171 -3.29 18.17 1.09
N SER A 172 -2.01 17.81 1.21
CA SER A 172 -0.87 18.62 0.77
C SER A 172 -0.06 17.80 -0.24
N PRO A 173 -0.51 17.76 -1.52
CA PRO A 173 0.09 16.92 -2.53
C PRO A 173 1.52 17.37 -2.83
N GLN A 174 2.39 16.40 -3.07
CA GLN A 174 3.80 16.60 -3.39
C GLN A 174 4.19 15.64 -4.50
N VAL A 175 4.86 16.15 -5.52
CA VAL A 175 5.50 15.32 -6.53
C VAL A 175 6.85 14.88 -5.98
N GLY A 176 7.15 13.59 -6.08
CA GLY A 176 8.40 13.02 -5.61
C GLY A 176 9.58 13.45 -6.48
N THR A 177 10.75 13.53 -5.84
CA THR A 177 12.01 13.92 -6.49
C THR A 177 12.67 12.69 -7.10
N LEU A 178 13.10 12.80 -8.36
CA LEU A 178 13.92 11.78 -9.01
C LEU A 178 15.31 11.74 -8.37
N VAL A 179 15.71 10.61 -7.82
CA VAL A 179 16.99 10.46 -7.08
C VAL A 179 17.94 9.41 -7.64
N ALA A 180 17.45 8.51 -8.48
CA ALA A 180 18.26 7.51 -9.18
C ALA A 180 17.59 7.06 -10.49
N GLU A 181 18.39 6.56 -11.42
CA GLU A 181 17.95 6.06 -12.73
C GLU A 181 18.72 4.79 -13.11
N GLY A 182 18.16 3.98 -14.01
CA GLY A 182 18.84 2.77 -14.52
C GLY A 182 18.97 1.65 -13.50
N LEU A 183 18.13 1.62 -12.45
CA LEU A 183 18.16 0.56 -11.45
C LEU A 183 17.64 -0.75 -12.03
N ASN A 184 18.33 -1.86 -11.76
CA ASN A 184 17.76 -3.18 -11.95
C ASN A 184 16.82 -3.54 -10.77
N GLU A 185 16.23 -4.73 -10.83
CA GLU A 185 15.24 -5.18 -9.83
C GLU A 185 15.88 -5.36 -8.44
N GLU A 186 17.07 -5.97 -8.37
CA GLU A 186 17.79 -6.19 -7.12
C GLU A 186 18.14 -4.86 -6.43
N GLN A 187 18.67 -3.91 -7.19
CA GLN A 187 19.01 -2.57 -6.71
C GLN A 187 17.76 -1.82 -6.25
N ALA A 188 16.63 -1.96 -6.95
CA ALA A 188 15.35 -1.34 -6.56
C ALA A 188 14.82 -1.90 -5.23
N VAL A 189 14.96 -3.21 -5.00
CA VAL A 189 14.62 -3.85 -3.72
C VAL A 189 15.56 -3.37 -2.61
N GLU A 190 16.86 -3.39 -2.86
CA GLU A 190 17.89 -2.98 -1.89
C GLU A 190 17.69 -1.53 -1.43
N ILE A 191 17.54 -0.59 -2.37
CA ILE A 191 17.35 0.82 -2.04
C ILE A 191 16.02 1.06 -1.30
N THR A 192 14.97 0.29 -1.62
CA THR A 192 13.71 0.38 -0.87
C THR A 192 13.91 0.00 0.59
N GLY A 193 14.66 -1.07 0.86
CA GLY A 193 15.05 -1.46 2.21
C GLY A 193 15.79 -0.35 2.95
N LYS A 194 16.81 0.25 2.32
CA LYS A 194 17.57 1.37 2.89
C LYS A 194 16.71 2.58 3.22
N ILE A 195 15.76 2.94 2.34
CA ILE A 195 14.83 4.07 2.58
C ILE A 195 13.89 3.75 3.76
N ILE A 196 13.38 2.53 3.84
CA ILE A 196 12.53 2.09 4.95
C ILE A 196 13.31 2.15 6.28
N ASP A 197 14.53 1.64 6.31
CA ASP A 197 15.35 1.64 7.52
C ASP A 197 15.78 3.07 7.91
N PHE A 198 15.99 3.95 6.94
CA PHE A 198 16.15 5.39 7.17
C PHE A 198 14.92 6.00 7.86
N VAL A 199 13.70 5.72 7.39
CA VAL A 199 12.47 6.22 8.01
C VAL A 199 12.29 5.68 9.43
N ILE A 200 12.63 4.40 9.65
CA ILE A 200 12.61 3.79 10.99
C ILE A 200 13.59 4.49 11.93
N ARG A 201 14.86 4.67 11.51
CA ARG A 201 15.88 5.38 12.32
C ARG A 201 15.49 6.81 12.65
N LYS A 202 14.86 7.53 11.72
CA LYS A 202 14.44 8.92 11.94
C LYS A 202 13.22 9.03 12.85
N ASP A 203 12.46 7.94 13.05
CA ASP A 203 11.27 7.85 13.89
C ASP A 203 10.27 9.01 13.70
N SER A 204 10.17 9.50 12.46
CA SER A 204 9.37 10.69 12.16
C SER A 204 7.93 10.30 11.82
N LYS A 205 6.98 10.92 12.51
CA LYS A 205 5.55 10.83 12.17
C LYS A 205 5.19 11.56 10.87
N LYS A 206 6.12 12.34 10.32
CA LYS A 206 5.96 13.05 9.04
C LYS A 206 6.12 12.07 7.88
N ARG A 207 5.40 12.32 6.79
CA ARG A 207 5.56 11.57 5.53
C ARG A 207 6.95 11.79 4.96
N LEU A 208 7.44 10.83 4.18
CA LEU A 208 8.81 10.83 3.65
C LEU A 208 9.16 12.15 2.93
N GLY A 209 8.25 12.70 2.13
CA GLY A 209 8.47 13.99 1.44
C GLY A 209 8.74 15.15 2.38
N ARG A 210 7.95 15.27 3.46
CA ARG A 210 8.15 16.32 4.48
C ARG A 210 9.41 16.14 5.29
N LEU A 211 9.78 14.89 5.55
CA LEU A 211 11.06 14.59 6.20
C LEU A 211 12.24 15.01 5.29
N ILE A 212 12.15 14.72 3.98
CA ILE A 212 13.17 15.12 3.00
C ILE A 212 13.23 16.66 2.87
N ASP A 213 12.09 17.35 2.85
CA ASP A 213 12.03 18.82 2.80
C ASP A 213 12.80 19.46 3.98
N GLU A 214 12.79 18.82 5.15
CA GLU A 214 13.44 19.32 6.37
C GLU A 214 14.94 19.08 6.41
N ILE A 215 15.39 17.89 5.99
CA ILE A 215 16.82 17.54 6.06
C ILE A 215 17.60 17.89 4.79
N GLY A 216 16.90 18.17 3.69
CA GLY A 216 17.47 18.37 2.36
C GLY A 216 17.67 17.07 1.58
N ILE A 217 17.46 17.14 0.26
CA ILE A 217 17.54 15.98 -0.63
C ILE A 217 18.94 15.36 -0.67
N ASP A 218 20.00 16.18 -0.59
CA ASP A 218 21.38 15.69 -0.64
C ASP A 218 21.75 14.91 0.64
N THR A 219 21.30 15.40 1.80
CA THR A 219 21.44 14.67 3.08
C THR A 219 20.71 13.34 3.02
N PHE A 220 19.47 13.34 2.51
CA PHE A 220 18.71 12.10 2.32
C PHE A 220 19.47 11.11 1.44
N LYS A 221 19.91 11.57 0.25
CA LYS A 221 20.66 10.77 -0.72
C LYS A 221 21.91 10.13 -0.09
N ALA A 222 22.71 10.91 0.64
CA ALA A 222 23.89 10.41 1.34
C ALA A 222 23.53 9.35 2.41
N GLU A 223 22.48 9.58 3.20
CA GLU A 223 22.07 8.63 4.26
C GLU A 223 21.52 7.31 3.72
N VAL A 224 20.95 7.28 2.51
CA VAL A 224 20.46 6.05 1.87
C VAL A 224 21.45 5.45 0.87
N GLY A 225 22.64 6.04 0.71
CA GLY A 225 23.70 5.55 -0.17
C GLY A 225 23.45 5.77 -1.67
N LEU A 226 22.74 6.84 -2.03
CA LEU A 226 22.55 7.30 -3.41
C LEU A 226 23.52 8.46 -3.68
N ASN A 227 24.77 8.17 -4.00
CA ASN A 227 25.76 9.20 -4.35
C ASN A 227 25.83 9.36 -5.87
#